data_AF-A0AAD1RHM2-F1
#
_entry.id   AF-A0AAD1RHM2-F1
#
_cell.length_a   1.000
_cell.length_b   1.000
_cell.length_c   1.000
_cell.angle_alpha   90.00
_cell.angle_beta   90.00
_cell.angle_gamma   90.00
#
_symmetry.space_group_name_H-M   'P 1'
#
loop_
_entity.id
_entity.type
_entity.pdbx_description
1 polymer ?
#
loop_
_entity_poly.entity_id
_entity_poly.type
_entity_poly.pdbx_seq_one_letter_code
_entity_poly.pdbx_strand_id
1 'polypeptide(L)'
;MKHFTYQIQVICDKHHYGLGCAKFGQPRDDFFGHYMCDQNGNKTCLEGWMEPECNNGCSPTHSDACRYLGECRLFNKDYHMDEFMSKRGSMNC
;
A
#
# COMPACT_ATOMS: atom_id res chain seq x y z
N MET A 1 35.13 38.92 -22.95
CA MET A 1 35.28 37.81 -21.98
C MET A 1 33.91 37.20 -21.76
N LYS A 2 33.77 35.86 -21.78
CA LYS A 2 32.46 35.21 -21.58
C LYS A 2 32.40 34.57 -20.20
N HIS A 3 31.41 34.98 -19.41
CA HIS A 3 31.07 34.35 -18.15
C HIS A 3 29.90 33.39 -18.40
N PHE A 4 29.99 32.20 -17.83
CA PHE A 4 28.92 31.22 -17.84
C PHE A 4 28.57 30.85 -16.40
N THR A 5 27.28 30.83 -16.13
CA THR A 5 26.70 30.34 -14.89
C THR A 5 25.84 29.13 -15.24
N TYR A 6 25.96 28.06 -14.48
CA TYR A 6 25.17 26.85 -14.66
C TYR A 6 24.59 26.37 -13.33
N GLN A 7 23.50 25.60 -13.43
CA GLN A 7 22.87 24.91 -12.32
C GLN A 7 22.66 23.45 -12.72
N ILE A 8 22.93 22.53 -11.81
CA ILE A 8 22.77 21.09 -12.01
C ILE A 8 21.88 20.57 -10.89
N GLN A 9 20.93 19.71 -11.24
CA GLN A 9 20.07 19.03 -10.29
C GLN A 9 20.11 17.52 -10.57
N VAL A 10 20.21 16.74 -9.49
CA VAL A 10 20.06 15.28 -9.52
C VAL A 10 18.67 14.94 -8.97
N ILE A 11 17.91 14.16 -9.72
CA ILE A 11 16.55 13.74 -9.38
C ILE A 11 16.52 12.22 -9.47
N CYS A 12 15.78 11.59 -8.56
CA CYS A 12 15.61 10.14 -8.59
C CYS A 12 14.72 9.69 -9.75
N ASP A 13 14.91 8.43 -10.15
CA ASP A 13 14.00 7.75 -11.06
C ASP A 13 12.61 7.59 -10.42
N LYS A 14 11.61 7.30 -11.27
CA LYS A 14 10.24 7.10 -10.83
C LYS A 14 10.17 6.04 -9.73
N HIS A 15 9.41 6.34 -8.67
CA HIS A 15 9.23 5.48 -7.48
C HIS A 15 10.51 5.22 -6.66
N HIS A 16 11.59 5.97 -6.88
CA HIS A 16 12.80 5.87 -6.08
C HIS A 16 12.96 7.10 -5.17
N TYR A 17 13.30 6.85 -3.92
CA TYR A 17 13.30 7.85 -2.85
C TYR A 17 14.55 7.76 -1.97
N GLY A 18 14.73 8.78 -1.12
CA GLY A 18 15.80 8.85 -0.15
C GLY A 18 17.15 9.29 -0.72
N LEU A 19 18.14 9.42 0.16
CA LEU A 19 19.50 9.74 -0.23
C LEU A 19 20.05 8.62 -1.12
N GLY A 20 20.50 8.97 -2.32
CA GLY A 20 21.03 8.01 -3.30
C GLY A 20 19.96 7.19 -4.06
N CYS A 21 18.67 7.51 -3.93
CA CYS A 21 17.59 6.89 -4.70
C CYS A 21 17.48 5.35 -4.52
N ALA A 22 17.94 4.81 -3.38
CA ALA A 22 18.01 3.38 -3.14
C ALA A 22 16.68 2.77 -2.67
N LYS A 23 15.72 3.59 -2.24
CA LYS A 23 14.46 3.10 -1.68
C LYS A 23 13.37 3.08 -2.74
N PHE A 24 12.87 1.88 -3.06
CA PHE A 24 11.76 1.70 -3.99
C PHE A 24 10.42 1.78 -3.27
N GLY A 25 9.51 2.62 -3.77
CA GLY A 25 8.18 2.85 -3.21
C GLY A 25 7.14 3.08 -4.30
N GLN A 26 6.62 2.00 -4.88
CA GLN A 26 5.49 2.09 -5.81
C GLN A 26 4.18 1.84 -5.07
N PRO A 27 3.18 2.74 -5.19
CA PRO A 27 1.85 2.51 -4.66
C PRO A 27 1.27 1.19 -5.16
N ARG A 28 0.56 0.50 -4.29
CA ARG A 28 -0.01 -0.82 -4.57
C ARG A 28 -1.40 -0.90 -3.96
N ASP A 29 -2.34 -1.39 -4.74
CA ASP A 29 -3.73 -1.54 -4.34
C ASP A 29 -4.28 -2.82 -4.98
N ASP A 30 -3.75 -3.95 -4.52
CA ASP A 30 -4.13 -5.29 -4.96
C ASP A 30 -4.08 -6.25 -3.77
N PHE A 31 -4.44 -7.50 -3.99
CA PHE A 31 -4.50 -8.52 -2.94
C PHE A 31 -3.28 -8.60 -2.00
N PHE A 32 -2.06 -8.29 -2.46
CA PHE A 32 -0.88 -8.35 -1.58
C PHE A 32 -0.49 -7.02 -0.94
N GLY A 33 -1.26 -5.95 -1.12
CA GLY A 33 -1.03 -4.72 -0.37
C GLY A 33 -1.83 -3.52 -0.89
N HIS A 34 -2.23 -2.71 0.08
CA HIS A 34 -3.09 -1.53 -0.07
C HIS A 34 -2.44 -0.32 0.58
N TYR A 35 -1.47 0.27 -0.11
CA TYR A 35 -0.67 1.37 0.41
C TYR A 35 -0.28 2.36 -0.67
N MET A 36 -0.11 3.60 -0.24
CA MET A 36 0.60 4.63 -0.99
C MET A 36 2.01 4.79 -0.44
N CYS A 37 2.88 5.46 -1.20
CA CYS A 37 4.21 5.83 -0.74
C CYS A 37 4.27 7.34 -0.47
N ASP A 38 4.79 7.73 0.70
CA ASP A 38 5.02 9.13 1.05
C ASP A 38 6.21 9.72 0.26
N GLN A 39 6.52 10.99 0.51
CA GLN A 39 7.63 11.69 -0.14
C GLN A 39 9.02 11.10 0.19
N ASN A 40 9.10 10.27 1.23
CA ASN A 40 10.31 9.56 1.66
C ASN A 40 10.27 8.09 1.23
N GLY A 41 9.28 7.68 0.42
CA GLY A 41 9.07 6.30 0.00
C GLY A 41 8.60 5.35 1.11
N ASN A 42 8.14 5.85 2.27
CA ASN A 42 7.51 5.00 3.30
C ASN A 42 6.13 4.57 2.83
N LYS A 43 5.75 3.33 3.12
CA LYS A 43 4.39 2.86 2.90
C LYS A 43 3.44 3.55 3.89
N THR A 44 2.27 3.90 3.41
CA THR A 44 1.15 4.40 4.22
C THR A 44 -0.07 3.62 3.78
N CYS A 45 -0.66 2.86 4.68
CA CYS A 45 -1.85 2.08 4.37
C CYS A 45 -3.01 2.97 3.90
N LEU A 46 -3.79 2.48 2.94
CA LEU A 46 -5.06 3.09 2.54
C LEU A 46 -6.08 3.01 3.68
N GLU A 47 -7.12 3.84 3.61
CA GLU A 47 -8.19 3.83 4.62
C GLU A 47 -8.80 2.43 4.75
N GLY A 48 -8.93 1.98 6.00
CA GLY A 48 -9.44 0.64 6.31
C GLY A 48 -8.39 -0.47 6.21
N TRP A 49 -7.11 -0.19 5.98
CA TRP A 49 -6.03 -1.19 5.98
C TRP A 49 -5.03 -0.96 7.13
N MET A 50 -4.43 -2.04 7.64
CA MET A 50 -3.54 -2.02 8.80
C MET A 50 -2.07 -2.30 8.46
N GLU A 51 -1.18 -1.55 9.10
CA GLU A 51 0.28 -1.72 9.09
C GLU A 51 0.71 -3.09 9.67
N PRO A 52 1.92 -3.61 9.36
CA PRO A 52 2.97 -3.01 8.52
C PRO A 52 2.88 -3.37 7.03
N GLU A 53 2.07 -4.37 6.67
CA GLU A 53 1.99 -4.89 5.30
C GLU A 53 0.83 -4.32 4.50
N CYS A 54 -0.10 -3.60 5.14
CA CYS A 54 -1.29 -3.02 4.52
C CYS A 54 -2.11 -4.05 3.72
N ASN A 55 -2.19 -5.27 4.22
CA ASN A 55 -2.89 -6.39 3.60
C ASN A 55 -4.02 -6.95 4.48
N ASN A 56 -4.21 -6.38 5.68
CA ASN A 56 -5.28 -6.72 6.59
C ASN A 56 -6.25 -5.54 6.70
N GLY A 57 -7.49 -5.72 6.25
CA GLY A 57 -8.53 -4.68 6.28
C GLY A 57 -9.35 -4.69 7.58
N CYS A 58 -9.85 -3.54 8.03
CA CYS A 58 -10.90 -3.36 9.04
C CYS A 58 -11.81 -2.16 8.70
N SER A 59 -13.09 -2.42 8.42
CA SER A 59 -14.07 -1.42 7.98
C SER A 59 -14.97 -1.01 9.14
N PRO A 60 -15.26 0.29 9.31
CA PRO A 60 -16.21 0.76 10.31
C PRO A 60 -17.65 0.28 10.07
N THR A 61 -18.00 -0.07 8.81
CA THR A 61 -19.35 -0.50 8.44
C THR A 61 -19.61 -2.00 8.66
N HIS A 62 -18.55 -2.80 8.83
CA HIS A 62 -18.61 -4.21 9.21
C HIS A 62 -17.94 -4.41 10.58
N SER A 63 -18.49 -3.71 11.57
CA SER A 63 -17.95 -3.54 12.93
C SER A 63 -17.74 -4.81 13.75
N ASP A 64 -18.29 -5.94 13.30
CA ASP A 64 -18.42 -7.13 14.14
C ASP A 64 -17.28 -8.14 13.94
N ALA A 65 -16.54 -8.04 12.83
CA ALA A 65 -15.41 -8.94 12.54
C ALA A 65 -14.07 -8.43 13.09
N CYS A 66 -13.88 -7.11 13.24
CA CYS A 66 -12.58 -6.52 13.56
C CYS A 66 -12.37 -6.11 15.03
N ARG A 67 -13.39 -6.18 15.89
CA ARG A 67 -13.31 -5.65 17.27
C ARG A 67 -12.88 -6.64 18.34
N TYR A 68 -12.64 -7.91 18.03
CA TYR A 68 -12.17 -8.86 19.05
C TYR A 68 -11.08 -9.79 18.49
N LEU A 69 -9.85 -9.59 18.96
CA LEU A 69 -8.68 -10.49 18.90
C LEU A 69 -7.66 -10.35 17.75
N GLY A 70 -7.69 -9.28 16.94
CA GLY A 70 -6.60 -9.03 15.99
C GLY A 70 -6.44 -10.08 14.89
N GLU A 71 -7.47 -10.89 14.64
CA GLU A 71 -7.55 -11.85 13.54
C GLU A 71 -8.80 -11.55 12.70
N CYS A 72 -8.63 -11.15 11.44
CA CYS A 72 -9.70 -11.25 10.45
C CYS A 72 -9.97 -12.73 10.19
N ARG A 73 -10.89 -13.32 10.96
CA ARG A 73 -11.40 -14.67 10.69
C ARG A 73 -12.36 -14.62 9.51
N LEU A 74 -11.82 -14.69 8.30
CA LEU A 74 -12.58 -15.13 7.13
C LEU A 74 -12.90 -16.63 7.29
N PHE A 75 -13.80 -16.97 8.21
CA PHE A 75 -14.35 -18.33 8.29
C PHE A 75 -15.49 -18.45 7.30
N ASN A 76 -15.13 -18.71 6.05
CA ASN A 76 -16.01 -19.46 5.17
C ASN A 76 -15.15 -20.41 4.34
N LYS A 77 -15.06 -21.66 4.84
CA LYS A 77 -14.33 -22.76 4.19
C LYS A 77 -15.00 -23.25 2.89
N ASP A 78 -16.14 -22.65 2.51
CA ASP A 78 -16.94 -23.04 1.34
C ASP A 78 -16.90 -22.02 0.19
N TYR A 79 -16.09 -20.96 0.30
CA TYR A 79 -15.96 -19.96 -0.77
C TYR A 79 -14.66 -20.19 -1.55
N HIS A 80 -14.81 -20.53 -2.82
CA HIS A 80 -13.69 -20.73 -3.74
C HIS A 80 -12.95 -19.40 -3.95
N MET A 81 -11.75 -19.28 -3.37
CA MET A 81 -10.93 -18.06 -3.42
C MET A 81 -10.78 -17.52 -4.85
N ASP A 82 -10.72 -18.41 -5.84
CA ASP A 82 -10.60 -18.07 -7.26
C ASP A 82 -11.81 -17.30 -7.84
N GLU A 83 -13.03 -17.55 -7.35
CA GLU A 83 -14.24 -16.87 -7.85
C GLU A 83 -14.41 -15.46 -7.27
N PHE A 84 -13.94 -15.25 -6.04
CA PHE A 84 -13.98 -13.94 -5.38
C PHE A 84 -12.99 -12.95 -6.00
N MET A 85 -11.76 -13.41 -6.27
CA MET A 85 -10.67 -12.62 -6.91
C MET A 85 -11.05 -12.12 -8.30
N SER A 86 -11.95 -12.83 -9.00
CA SER A 86 -12.47 -12.43 -10.31
C SER A 86 -13.58 -11.35 -10.24
N LYS A 87 -14.19 -11.11 -9.07
CA LYS A 87 -15.38 -10.24 -8.93
C LYS A 87 -15.17 -9.03 -8.02
N ARG A 88 -14.27 -9.09 -7.04
CA ARG A 88 -13.90 -7.95 -6.17
C ARG A 88 -12.38 -7.93 -5.99
N GLY A 89 -11.74 -6.89 -6.49
CA GLY A 89 -10.27 -6.76 -6.54
C GLY A 89 -9.57 -6.71 -5.18
N SER A 90 -10.30 -6.49 -4.08
CA SER A 90 -9.84 -6.75 -2.71
C SER A 90 -11.00 -6.77 -1.71
N MET A 91 -10.82 -7.41 -0.55
CA MET A 91 -11.80 -7.45 0.52
C MET A 91 -11.23 -6.83 1.79
N ASN A 92 -11.89 -5.76 2.24
CA ASN A 92 -11.78 -5.27 3.59
C ASN A 92 -12.79 -6.04 4.45
N CYS A 93 -12.32 -6.66 5.55
CA CYS A 93 -13.14 -6.68 6.75
C CYS A 93 -13.47 -5.21 7.07
#